data_AF-A0A960F1J1-F1
#
_entry.id   AF-A0A960F1J1-F1
#
_cell.length_a   1.000
_cell.length_b   1.000
_cell.length_c   1.000
_cell.angle_alpha   90.00
_cell.angle_beta   90.00
_cell.angle_gamma   90.00
#
_symmetry.space_group_name_H-M   'P 1'
#
loop_
_entity.id
_entity.type
_entity.pdbx_description
1 polymer ?
#
loop_
_entity_poly.entity_id
_entity_poly.type
_entity_poly.pdbx_seq_one_letter_code
_entity_poly.pdbx_strand_id
1 'polypeptide(L)'
;QTYRHAAEALGLGIGDGTSTPARDNLAAFVEVMADITVVAGAAEVGEPIPFDPDRYRLQAMEANPADWGEPAPTVVDWPAGTGVLLAEAATCATATAEGVGQVLTAADQLTFFREGDVVYQVFAAGMLPGDAEC
;
A
#
# COMPACT_ATOMS: atom_id res chain seq x y z
N GLN A 1 -13.56 -7.51 -3.51
CA GLN A 1 -14.19 -6.36 -4.18
C GLN A 1 -13.16 -5.80 -5.15
N THR A 2 -13.50 -5.68 -6.43
CA THR A 2 -12.55 -5.19 -7.45
C THR A 2 -12.76 -3.69 -7.60
N TYR A 3 -11.83 -2.88 -7.11
CA TYR A 3 -11.90 -1.44 -7.26
C TYR A 3 -11.56 -1.07 -8.71
N ARG A 4 -12.54 -0.51 -9.43
CA ARG A 4 -12.37 0.04 -10.77
C ARG A 4 -12.30 1.56 -10.64
N HIS A 5 -11.18 2.15 -11.03
CA HIS A 5 -11.08 3.60 -11.20
C HIS A 5 -11.79 3.98 -12.50
N ALA A 6 -12.88 4.76 -12.41
CA ALA A 6 -13.57 5.33 -13.56
C ALA A 6 -13.52 6.87 -13.46
N ALA A 7 -13.06 7.52 -14.54
CA ALA A 7 -13.07 8.97 -14.66
C ALA A 7 -14.42 9.44 -15.23
N GLU A 8 -15.45 9.44 -14.38
CA GLU A 8 -16.81 9.91 -14.71
C GLU A 8 -16.82 11.35 -15.27
N ALA A 9 -15.85 12.18 -14.88
CA ALA A 9 -15.71 13.58 -15.32
C ALA A 9 -15.42 13.75 -16.82
N LEU A 10 -14.94 12.71 -17.51
CA LEU A 10 -14.69 12.73 -18.96
C LEU A 10 -15.90 12.20 -19.77
N GLY A 11 -16.98 11.75 -19.11
CA GLY A 11 -18.11 11.12 -19.77
C GLY A 11 -17.72 9.84 -20.54
N LEU A 12 -16.72 9.13 -20.04
CA LEU A 12 -16.25 7.83 -20.53
C LEU A 12 -16.92 6.66 -19.79
N GLY A 13 -17.85 6.94 -18.88
CA GLY A 13 -18.72 5.95 -18.26
C GLY A 13 -19.92 5.60 -19.15
N ILE A 14 -20.48 4.40 -18.95
CA ILE A 14 -21.63 3.84 -19.67
C ILE A 14 -22.88 4.68 -19.34
N GLY A 15 -23.00 5.83 -19.98
CA GLY A 15 -24.20 6.65 -20.04
C GLY A 15 -24.82 6.52 -21.43
N ASP A 16 -26.14 6.56 -21.49
CA ASP A 16 -27.01 6.56 -22.67
C ASP A 16 -26.84 7.78 -23.61
N GLY A 17 -25.71 8.49 -23.52
CA GLY A 17 -25.37 9.61 -24.39
C GLY A 17 -24.70 9.13 -25.68
N THR A 18 -25.29 9.45 -26.83
CA THR A 18 -24.72 9.19 -28.15
C THR A 18 -23.24 9.57 -28.20
N SER A 19 -22.37 8.59 -28.40
CA SER A 19 -20.95 8.86 -28.61
C SER A 19 -20.76 9.77 -29.83
N THR A 20 -19.79 10.67 -29.75
CA THR A 20 -19.39 11.48 -30.89
C THR A 20 -18.06 10.94 -31.43
N PRO A 21 -17.75 11.13 -32.72
CA PRO A 21 -16.45 10.69 -33.27
C PRO A 21 -15.24 11.22 -32.49
N ALA A 22 -15.36 12.42 -31.91
CA ALA A 22 -14.31 12.99 -31.07
C ALA A 22 -14.14 12.25 -29.72
N ARG A 23 -15.23 11.78 -29.11
CA ARG A 23 -15.19 10.97 -27.88
C ARG A 23 -14.64 9.57 -28.14
N ASP A 24 -15.05 8.95 -29.25
CA ASP A 24 -14.52 7.64 -29.66
C ASP A 24 -13.01 7.70 -29.93
N ASN A 25 -12.55 8.74 -30.63
CA ASN A 25 -11.12 8.95 -30.89
C ASN A 25 -10.32 9.17 -29.60
N LEU A 26 -10.87 9.94 -28.65
CA LEU A 26 -10.22 10.16 -27.36
C LEU A 26 -10.17 8.87 -26.54
N ALA A 27 -11.26 8.11 -26.49
CA ALA A 27 -11.30 6.82 -25.79
C ALA A 27 -10.28 5.84 -26.36
N ALA A 28 -10.22 5.70 -27.70
CA ALA A 28 -9.24 4.86 -28.38
C ALA A 28 -7.79 5.31 -28.08
N PHE A 29 -7.54 6.61 -28.05
CA PHE A 29 -6.22 7.13 -27.67
C PHE A 29 -5.87 6.80 -26.21
N VAL A 30 -6.79 6.98 -25.27
CA VAL A 30 -6.57 6.66 -23.85
C VAL A 30 -6.34 5.16 -23.65
N GLU A 31 -7.09 4.30 -24.36
CA GLU A 31 -6.89 2.86 -24.34
C GLU A 31 -5.49 2.46 -24.82
N VAL A 32 -5.02 3.04 -25.93
CA VAL A 32 -3.65 2.82 -26.43
C VAL A 32 -2.62 3.29 -25.43
N MET A 33 -2.79 4.48 -24.84
CA MET A 33 -1.84 5.04 -23.87
C MET A 33 -1.83 4.29 -22.54
N ALA A 34 -2.93 3.63 -22.18
CA ALA A 34 -3.03 2.80 -20.99
C ALA A 34 -2.35 1.43 -21.16
N ASP A 35 -2.15 0.98 -22.40
CA ASP A 35 -1.39 -0.23 -22.70
C ASP A 35 0.10 0.09 -22.84
N ILE A 36 0.84 -0.04 -21.74
CA ILE A 36 2.28 0.20 -21.71
C ILE A 36 3.04 -0.70 -22.68
N THR A 37 2.52 -1.88 -23.00
CA THR A 37 3.11 -2.83 -23.97
C THR A 37 3.08 -2.24 -25.38
N VAL A 38 2.00 -1.54 -25.72
CA VAL A 38 1.85 -0.86 -27.01
C VAL A 38 2.69 0.41 -27.06
N VAL A 39 2.75 1.17 -25.95
CA VAL A 39 3.48 2.45 -25.89
C VAL A 39 4.99 2.27 -25.83
N ALA A 40 5.49 1.41 -24.94
CA ALA A 40 6.92 1.17 -24.73
C ALA A 40 7.47 0.08 -25.68
N GLY A 41 6.59 -0.75 -26.25
CA GLY A 41 6.94 -1.92 -27.03
C GLY A 41 7.06 -3.17 -26.15
N ALA A 42 6.51 -4.29 -26.63
CA ALA A 42 6.47 -5.55 -25.87
C ALA A 42 7.85 -6.09 -25.45
N ALA A 43 8.91 -5.73 -26.19
CA ALA A 43 10.27 -6.12 -25.85
C ALA A 43 10.83 -5.38 -24.62
N GLU A 44 10.26 -4.21 -24.28
CA GLU A 44 10.70 -3.35 -23.18
C GLU A 44 9.89 -3.55 -21.89
N VAL A 45 8.80 -4.33 -21.97
CA VAL A 45 7.91 -4.63 -20.84
C VAL A 45 8.10 -6.09 -20.44
N GLY A 46 8.69 -6.30 -19.26
CA GLY A 46 8.85 -7.64 -18.68
C GLY A 46 7.54 -8.20 -18.10
N GLU A 47 7.60 -9.45 -17.65
CA GLU A 47 6.52 -10.06 -16.88
C GLU A 47 6.19 -9.22 -15.63
N PRO A 48 4.90 -8.99 -15.31
CA PRO A 48 4.53 -8.30 -14.09
C PRO A 48 5.00 -9.07 -12.86
N ILE A 49 5.90 -8.44 -12.09
CA ILE A 49 6.32 -8.95 -10.78
C ILE A 49 5.67 -8.11 -9.67
N PRO A 50 5.21 -8.72 -8.57
CA PRO A 50 4.84 -7.98 -7.38
C PRO A 50 6.00 -7.10 -6.94
N PHE A 51 5.68 -5.87 -6.55
CA PHE A 51 6.67 -4.99 -5.96
C PHE A 51 7.04 -5.49 -4.56
N ASP A 52 8.33 -5.68 -4.32
CA ASP A 52 8.89 -6.04 -3.02
C ASP A 52 9.66 -4.82 -2.47
N PRO A 53 9.14 -4.15 -1.42
CA PRO A 53 9.75 -2.92 -0.91
C PRO A 53 11.01 -3.21 -0.10
N ASP A 54 12.10 -2.49 -0.38
CA ASP A 54 13.33 -2.56 0.42
C ASP A 54 13.17 -1.92 1.82
N ARG A 55 12.17 -1.03 1.97
CA ARG A 55 11.93 -0.24 3.17
C ARG A 55 10.45 -0.01 3.40
N TYR A 56 10.10 0.20 4.66
CA TYR A 56 8.75 0.51 5.11
C TYR A 56 8.75 1.85 5.84
N ARG A 57 7.77 2.71 5.54
CA ARG A 57 7.37 3.79 6.44
C ARG A 57 6.33 3.24 7.40
N LEU A 58 6.44 3.58 8.67
CA LEU A 58 5.55 3.08 9.70
C LEU A 58 5.17 4.17 10.70
N GLN A 59 3.95 4.03 11.21
CA GLN A 59 3.42 4.77 12.35
C GLN A 59 2.99 3.77 13.41
N ALA A 60 3.35 4.00 14.66
CA ALA A 60 2.97 3.17 15.79
C ALA A 60 2.13 3.97 16.78
N MET A 61 0.98 3.43 17.16
CA MET A 61 0.11 4.01 18.18
C MET A 61 -0.01 3.03 19.34
N GLU A 62 0.22 3.50 20.57
CA GLU A 62 0.01 2.68 21.76
C GLU A 62 -1.45 2.22 21.82
N ALA A 63 -1.64 0.92 22.01
CA ALA A 63 -2.93 0.26 22.06
C ALA A 63 -3.22 -0.19 23.50
N ASN A 64 -4.33 0.29 24.05
CA ASN A 64 -4.77 -0.11 25.38
C ASN A 64 -5.61 -1.40 25.30
N PRO A 65 -5.25 -2.48 26.02
CA PRO A 65 -6.03 -3.72 26.05
C PRO A 65 -7.49 -3.57 26.49
N ALA A 66 -7.81 -2.52 27.25
CA ALA A 66 -9.19 -2.24 27.66
C ALA A 66 -10.11 -1.85 26.49
N ASP A 67 -9.53 -1.41 25.36
CA ASP A 67 -10.28 -0.94 24.19
C ASP A 67 -10.47 -2.05 23.12
N TRP A 68 -9.99 -3.27 23.38
CA TRP A 68 -10.06 -4.36 22.42
C TRP A 68 -11.49 -4.90 22.27
N GLY A 69 -11.96 -4.97 21.02
CA GLY A 69 -13.21 -5.64 20.66
C GLY A 69 -13.01 -7.12 20.38
N GLU A 70 -14.12 -7.81 20.06
CA GLU A 70 -14.09 -9.22 19.62
C GLU A 70 -14.14 -9.31 18.08
N PRO A 71 -13.27 -10.10 17.44
CA PRO A 71 -12.20 -10.91 18.06
C PRO A 71 -11.05 -10.05 18.57
N ALA A 72 -10.48 -10.45 19.71
CA ALA A 72 -9.29 -9.81 20.27
C ALA A 72 -8.08 -9.88 19.31
N PRO A 73 -7.21 -8.86 19.30
CA PRO A 73 -6.02 -8.84 18.46
C PRO A 73 -5.01 -9.93 18.87
N THR A 74 -4.27 -10.44 17.89
CA THR A 74 -3.10 -11.28 18.14
C THR A 74 -1.90 -10.39 18.38
N VAL A 75 -1.27 -10.53 19.56
CA VAL A 75 -0.09 -9.74 19.91
C VAL A 75 1.18 -10.52 19.61
N VAL A 76 2.02 -9.98 18.74
CA VAL A 76 3.32 -10.52 18.32
C VAL A 76 4.43 -9.62 18.85
N ASP A 77 5.58 -10.18 19.20
CA ASP A 77 6.70 -9.36 19.65
C ASP A 77 7.35 -8.61 18.47
N TRP A 78 7.64 -7.32 18.68
CA TRP A 78 8.39 -6.52 17.72
C TRP A 78 9.83 -7.05 17.64
N PRO A 79 10.40 -7.28 16.44
CA PRO A 79 11.75 -7.81 16.33
C PRO A 79 12.79 -6.88 16.96
N ALA A 80 13.76 -7.45 17.66
CA ALA A 80 14.92 -6.69 18.12
C ALA A 80 15.84 -6.34 16.94
N GLY A 81 16.52 -5.21 17.03
CA GLY A 81 17.53 -4.83 16.02
C GLY A 81 16.96 -4.32 14.69
N THR A 82 15.68 -3.94 14.65
CA THR A 82 15.03 -3.31 13.48
C THR A 82 15.55 -1.90 13.18
N GLY A 83 16.27 -1.30 14.13
CA GLY A 83 16.70 0.10 14.06
C GLY A 83 15.59 1.10 14.35
N VAL A 84 14.38 0.63 14.70
CA VAL A 84 13.21 1.48 14.97
C VAL A 84 12.57 1.07 16.29
N LEU A 85 12.51 2.03 17.23
CA LEU A 85 11.70 1.91 18.44
C LEU A 85 10.26 2.33 18.12
N LEU A 86 9.29 1.50 18.48
CA LEU A 86 7.88 1.80 18.21
C LEU A 86 7.41 3.04 18.97
N ALA A 87 7.96 3.29 20.17
CA ALA A 87 7.70 4.52 20.92
C ALA A 87 8.10 5.81 20.17
N GLU A 88 9.11 5.74 19.28
CA GLU A 88 9.59 6.90 18.50
C GLU A 88 8.86 7.04 17.16
N ALA A 89 8.11 6.03 16.74
CA ALA A 89 7.39 5.99 15.48
C ALA A 89 5.96 6.56 15.55
N ALA A 90 5.65 7.43 16.52
CA ALA A 90 4.30 7.98 16.71
C ALA A 90 3.77 8.78 15.52
N THR A 91 4.66 9.40 14.73
CA THR A 91 4.32 10.19 13.54
C THR A 91 4.76 9.48 12.27
N CYS A 92 6.04 9.11 12.18
CA CYS A 92 6.63 8.39 11.07
C CYS A 92 8.00 7.87 11.50
N ALA A 93 8.32 6.63 11.13
CA ALA A 93 9.66 6.08 11.15
C ALA A 93 9.88 5.25 9.88
N THR A 94 11.14 5.08 9.48
CA THR A 94 11.51 4.20 8.36
C THR A 94 12.29 3.00 8.87
N ALA A 95 11.90 1.80 8.45
CA ALA A 95 12.58 0.55 8.75
C ALA A 95 12.97 -0.19 7.46
N THR A 96 14.05 -0.97 7.51
CA THR A 96 14.45 -1.83 6.38
C THR A 96 13.61 -3.11 6.33
N ALA A 97 13.35 -3.62 5.13
CA ALA A 97 12.64 -4.88 4.95
C ALA A 97 13.37 -6.07 5.57
N GLU A 98 14.71 -6.04 5.63
CA GLU A 98 15.51 -7.04 6.33
C GLU A 98 15.12 -7.16 7.81
N GLY A 99 14.84 -6.03 8.48
CA GLY A 99 14.49 -6.01 9.90
C GLY A 99 13.02 -6.33 10.19
N VAL A 100 12.10 -5.82 9.36
CA VAL A 100 10.65 -5.85 9.68
C VAL A 100 9.78 -6.52 8.61
N GLY A 101 10.31 -6.82 7.43
CA GLY A 101 9.51 -7.19 6.26
C GLY A 101 8.69 -8.47 6.48
N GLN A 102 9.29 -9.49 7.10
CA GLN A 102 8.59 -10.73 7.39
C GLN A 102 7.41 -10.53 8.36
N VAL A 103 7.63 -9.78 9.46
CA VAL A 103 6.56 -9.57 10.46
C VAL A 103 5.44 -8.69 9.92
N LEU A 104 5.76 -7.69 9.11
CA LEU A 104 4.76 -6.81 8.50
C LEU A 104 3.97 -7.50 7.39
N THR A 105 4.60 -8.40 6.62
CA THR A 105 3.92 -9.15 5.56
C THR A 105 3.03 -10.27 6.11
N ALA A 106 3.40 -10.86 7.24
CA ALA A 106 2.59 -11.86 7.93
C ALA A 106 1.44 -11.26 8.75
N ALA A 107 1.54 -9.97 9.10
CA ALA A 107 0.55 -9.27 9.90
C ALA A 107 -0.75 -9.04 9.12
N ASP A 108 -1.85 -9.10 9.86
CA ASP A 108 -3.17 -8.67 9.42
C ASP A 108 -3.68 -7.47 10.24
N GLN A 109 -4.90 -7.03 9.95
CA GLN A 109 -5.54 -5.89 10.63
C GLN A 109 -5.75 -6.07 12.15
N LEU A 110 -5.61 -7.29 12.67
CA LEU A 110 -5.74 -7.64 14.09
C LEU A 110 -4.39 -8.03 14.71
N THR A 111 -3.28 -7.84 13.99
CA THR A 111 -1.94 -8.10 14.49
C THR A 111 -1.37 -6.85 15.16
N PHE A 112 -1.14 -6.93 16.46
CA PHE A 112 -0.59 -5.86 17.28
C PHE A 112 0.84 -6.25 17.70
N PHE A 113 1.70 -5.26 17.92
CA PHE A 113 3.12 -5.49 18.20
C PHE A 113 3.49 -5.09 19.61
N ARG A 114 4.18 -5.96 20.33
CA ARG A 114 4.68 -5.69 21.68
C ARG A 114 6.14 -5.27 21.62
N GLU A 115 6.47 -4.13 22.23
CA GLU A 115 7.85 -3.69 22.48
C GLU A 115 8.01 -3.44 23.99
N GLY A 116 8.76 -4.30 24.67
CA GLY A 116 8.80 -4.32 26.13
C GLY A 116 7.44 -4.67 26.72
N ASP A 117 6.93 -3.81 27.61
CA ASP A 117 5.61 -3.98 28.26
C ASP A 117 4.47 -3.25 27.54
N VAL A 118 4.75 -2.56 26.43
CA VAL A 118 3.78 -1.74 25.69
C VAL A 118 3.36 -2.45 24.41
N VAL A 119 2.07 -2.37 24.09
CA VAL A 119 1.49 -2.90 22.87
C VAL A 119 1.14 -1.76 21.93
N TYR A 120 1.45 -1.92 20.65
CA TYR A 120 1.25 -0.93 19.62
C TYR A 120 0.40 -1.51 18.48
N GLN A 121 -0.50 -0.69 17.95
CA GLN A 121 -1.04 -0.88 16.61
C GLN A 121 -0.10 -0.19 15.62
N VAL A 122 0.43 -0.95 14.66
CA VAL A 122 1.38 -0.45 13.66
C VAL A 122 0.71 -0.35 12.31
N PHE A 123 0.83 0.82 11.70
CA PHE A 123 0.42 1.10 10.32
C PHE A 123 1.68 1.20 9.48
N ALA A 124 1.84 0.31 8.51
CA ALA A 124 3.03 0.27 7.66
C ALA A 124 2.66 0.36 6.18
N ALA A 125 3.53 1.00 5.40
CA ALA A 125 3.46 1.01 3.95
C ALA A 125 4.86 0.80 3.35
N GLY A 126 4.97 -0.13 2.39
CA GLY A 126 6.17 -0.29 1.60
C GLY A 126 6.47 1.00 0.82
N MET A 127 7.72 1.46 0.88
CA MET A 127 8.13 2.67 0.19
C MET A 127 8.28 2.42 -1.31
N LEU A 128 7.64 3.24 -2.14
CA LEU A 128 7.81 3.20 -3.59
C LEU A 128 9.10 3.94 -4.01
N PRO A 129 9.67 3.63 -5.18
CA PRO A 129 10.77 4.42 -5.74
C PRO A 129 10.39 5.90 -5.84
N GLY A 130 11.17 6.75 -5.17
CA GLY A 130 10.94 8.21 -5.13
C GLY A 130 10.07 8.70 -3.97
N ASP A 131 9.54 7.81 -3.14
CA ASP A 131 8.87 8.20 -1.88
C ASP A 131 9.86 8.89 -0.93
N ALA A 132 9.37 9.89 -0.20
CA ALA A 132 10.09 10.45 0.95
C ALA A 132 10.10 9.44 2.11
N GLU A 133 11.18 9.45 2.91
CA GLU A 133 11.35 8.56 4.07
C GLU A 133 10.36 8.91 5.18
N CYS A 134 10.57 10.07 5.78
CA CYS A 134 9.75 10.83 6.71
C CYS A 134 10.25 12.29 6.58
#